data_AF-A0A6A5Z435-F1
#
_entry.id   AF-A0A6A5Z435-F1
#
_cell.length_a   1.000
_cell.length_b   1.000
_cell.length_c   1.000
_cell.angle_alpha   90.00
_cell.angle_beta   90.00
_cell.angle_gamma   90.00
#
_symmetry.space_group_name_H-M   'P 1'
#
loop_
_entity.id
_entity.type
_entity.pdbx_description
1 polymer ?
#
loop_
_entity_poly.entity_id
_entity_poly.type
_entity_poly.pdbx_seq_one_letter_code
_entity_poly.pdbx_strand_id
1 'polypeptide(L)'
;MAELTLTLSLRLYCRHVRMHVASISDYIMLDSISPRALVSMAGTLLTWVIYRPLYILTLSLVKLSILTFYRTLVPPFAVWRSLRFFRFTAHALIVFTILYTISTIAASIFQCTPISAAYSVLASLSQLLNHQNIPRPHCYNPTPLWVFSAVFNFATDVVILVLPVPVILSLQQMPRQKKISLLCMFSVGTIAIAASEVRMWILVLWSKDVKSRSKFGTDLLTWGQIEVNCGIVSASVTFLRPLVKRAREETSRRFNRTDEVLRRVEENDMATFDMRFEASETIIDGRLGMDEERKRVPTWVSQ
;
A
#
# COMPACT_ATOMS: atom_id res chain seq x y z
N MET A 1 11.72 -10.04 1.03
CA MET A 1 11.42 -10.42 2.43
C MET A 1 10.00 -11.00 2.56
N ALA A 2 8.93 -10.27 2.19
CA ALA A 2 7.55 -10.76 2.24
C ALA A 2 7.25 -11.98 1.33
N GLU A 3 7.84 -12.04 0.14
CA GLU A 3 7.70 -13.19 -0.78
C GLU A 3 8.40 -14.45 -0.27
N LEU A 4 9.52 -14.28 0.44
CA LEU A 4 10.29 -15.37 1.04
C LEU A 4 9.60 -15.92 2.29
N THR A 5 8.99 -15.05 3.11
CA THR A 5 8.17 -15.51 4.24
C THR A 5 6.89 -16.20 3.78
N LEU A 6 6.24 -15.74 2.70
CA LEU A 6 5.08 -16.41 2.10
C LEU A 6 5.41 -17.78 1.53
N THR A 7 6.53 -17.92 0.82
CA THR A 7 6.94 -19.22 0.25
C THR A 7 7.43 -20.21 1.31
N LEU A 8 8.15 -19.75 2.34
CA LEU A 8 8.55 -20.59 3.48
C LEU A 8 7.36 -21.02 4.33
N SER A 9 6.42 -20.11 4.61
CA SER A 9 5.20 -20.46 5.34
C SER A 9 4.31 -21.41 4.53
N LEU A 10 4.20 -21.25 3.21
CA LEU A 10 3.49 -22.18 2.33
C LEU A 10 4.15 -23.58 2.30
N ARG A 11 5.48 -23.66 2.31
CA ARG A 11 6.22 -24.93 2.33
C ARG A 11 6.14 -25.64 3.69
N LEU A 12 6.28 -24.91 4.79
CA LEU A 12 6.11 -25.45 6.15
C LEU A 12 4.67 -25.89 6.40
N TYR A 13 3.70 -25.14 5.87
CA TYR A 13 2.28 -25.49 5.88
C TYR A 13 1.99 -26.77 5.08
N CYS A 14 2.50 -26.91 3.86
CA CYS A 14 2.38 -28.16 3.08
C CYS A 14 2.98 -29.37 3.83
N ARG A 15 4.09 -29.17 4.55
CA ARG A 15 4.73 -30.24 5.34
C ARG A 15 3.92 -30.61 6.58
N HIS A 16 3.35 -29.63 7.27
CA HIS A 16 2.50 -29.85 8.46
C HIS A 16 1.17 -30.53 8.09
N VAL A 17 0.56 -30.13 6.97
CA VAL A 17 -0.66 -30.75 6.42
C VAL A 17 -0.40 -32.22 6.04
N ARG A 18 0.75 -32.53 5.42
CA ARG A 18 1.12 -33.91 5.07
C ARG A 18 1.23 -34.83 6.28
N MET A 19 1.70 -34.33 7.43
CA MET A 19 1.83 -35.13 8.66
C MET A 19 0.48 -35.41 9.34
N HIS A 20 -0.43 -34.43 9.39
CA HIS A 20 -1.77 -34.65 9.95
C HIS A 20 -2.65 -35.55 9.08
N VAL A 21 -2.47 -35.54 7.76
CA VAL A 21 -3.21 -36.43 6.84
C VAL A 21 -2.80 -37.89 6.99
N ALA A 22 -1.52 -38.18 7.27
CA ALA A 22 -1.06 -39.54 7.52
C ALA A 22 -1.77 -40.16 8.75
N SER A 23 -2.02 -39.36 9.79
CA SER A 23 -2.71 -39.80 11.01
C SER A 23 -4.23 -40.02 10.83
N ILE A 24 -4.84 -39.51 9.75
CA ILE A 24 -6.29 -39.60 9.49
C ILE A 24 -6.61 -40.78 8.56
N SER A 25 -5.62 -41.25 7.78
CA SER A 25 -5.77 -42.38 6.85
C SER A 25 -6.09 -43.71 7.55
N ASP A 26 -5.81 -43.84 8.85
CA ASP A 26 -5.94 -45.10 9.58
C ASP A 26 -7.36 -45.37 10.11
N TYR A 27 -8.29 -44.39 10.07
CA TYR A 27 -9.52 -44.49 10.87
C TYR A 27 -10.85 -44.74 10.15
N ILE A 28 -11.05 -44.49 8.84
CA ILE A 28 -12.40 -44.66 8.25
C ILE A 28 -12.38 -45.18 6.80
N MET A 29 -13.10 -46.29 6.64
CA MET A 29 -13.61 -46.93 5.43
C MET A 29 -14.53 -45.96 4.63
N LEU A 30 -13.93 -45.06 3.86
CA LEU A 30 -14.60 -44.23 2.84
C LEU A 30 -14.48 -44.90 1.47
N ASP A 31 -15.17 -46.03 1.30
CA ASP A 31 -14.97 -46.97 0.17
C ASP A 31 -15.50 -46.46 -1.20
N SER A 32 -16.11 -45.28 -1.26
CA SER A 32 -16.68 -44.69 -2.49
C SER A 32 -16.07 -43.36 -2.93
N ILE A 33 -15.28 -42.70 -2.09
CA ILE A 33 -14.61 -41.43 -2.41
C ILE A 33 -13.13 -41.70 -2.55
N SER A 34 -12.56 -41.42 -3.74
CA SER A 34 -11.13 -41.59 -3.95
C SER A 34 -10.33 -40.85 -2.86
N PRO A 35 -9.31 -41.48 -2.24
CA PRO A 35 -8.54 -40.87 -1.16
C PRO A 35 -7.90 -39.54 -1.60
N ARG A 36 -7.63 -39.39 -2.90
CA ARG A 36 -7.14 -38.14 -3.50
C ARG A 36 -8.15 -36.99 -3.41
N ALA A 37 -9.43 -37.26 -3.62
CA ALA A 37 -10.49 -36.26 -3.52
C ALA A 37 -10.67 -35.78 -2.06
N LEU A 38 -10.60 -36.70 -1.09
CA LEU A 38 -10.72 -36.36 0.33
C LEU A 38 -9.59 -35.42 0.78
N VAL A 39 -8.35 -35.71 0.38
CA VAL A 39 -7.18 -34.87 0.68
C VAL A 39 -7.31 -33.48 0.03
N SER A 40 -7.78 -33.42 -1.22
CA SER A 40 -7.99 -32.16 -1.94
C SER A 40 -9.08 -31.30 -1.28
N MET A 41 -10.18 -31.90 -0.83
CA MET A 41 -11.26 -31.21 -0.12
C MET A 41 -10.81 -30.67 1.24
N ALA A 42 -10.06 -31.47 2.01
CA ALA A 42 -9.49 -31.04 3.29
C ALA A 42 -8.56 -29.83 3.12
N GLY A 43 -7.64 -29.92 2.15
CA GLY A 43 -6.69 -28.84 1.87
C GLY A 43 -7.38 -27.56 1.42
N THR A 44 -8.46 -27.69 0.63
CA THR A 44 -9.26 -26.55 0.18
C THR A 44 -9.93 -25.87 1.37
N LEU A 45 -10.68 -26.61 2.20
CA LEU A 45 -11.38 -26.05 3.37
C LEU A 45 -10.43 -25.34 4.35
N LEU A 46 -9.28 -25.95 4.64
CA LEU A 46 -8.27 -25.33 5.50
C LEU A 46 -7.73 -24.02 4.91
N THR A 47 -7.50 -24.00 3.60
CA THR A 47 -7.09 -22.79 2.88
C THR A 47 -8.13 -21.68 3.01
N TRP A 48 -9.42 -21.99 2.89
CA TRP A 48 -10.49 -21.00 3.06
C TRP A 48 -10.56 -20.43 4.48
N VAL A 49 -10.44 -21.30 5.51
CA VAL A 49 -10.47 -20.90 6.92
C VAL A 49 -9.32 -19.96 7.27
N ILE A 50 -8.14 -20.15 6.66
CA ILE A 50 -6.96 -19.30 6.90
C ILE A 50 -6.99 -18.04 6.04
N TYR A 51 -7.29 -18.18 4.74
CA TYR A 51 -7.28 -17.07 3.79
C TYR A 51 -8.26 -15.97 4.19
N ARG A 52 -9.45 -16.35 4.66
CA ARG A 52 -10.53 -15.40 4.96
C ARG A 52 -10.20 -14.37 6.04
N PRO A 53 -9.78 -14.74 7.27
CA PRO A 53 -9.41 -13.76 8.28
C PRO A 53 -8.20 -12.93 7.87
N LEU A 54 -7.22 -13.51 7.15
CA LEU A 54 -6.05 -12.79 6.63
C LEU A 54 -6.44 -11.74 5.59
N TYR A 55 -7.36 -12.08 4.69
CA TYR A 55 -7.91 -11.15 3.70
C TYR A 55 -8.62 -9.97 4.38
N ILE A 56 -9.51 -10.23 5.35
CA ILE A 56 -10.23 -9.19 6.08
C ILE A 56 -9.24 -8.29 6.84
N LEU A 57 -8.28 -8.89 7.53
CA LEU A 57 -7.25 -8.17 8.27
C LEU A 57 -6.44 -7.27 7.34
N THR A 58 -5.96 -7.79 6.21
CA THR A 58 -5.12 -7.02 5.29
C THR A 58 -5.88 -5.83 4.71
N LEU A 59 -7.13 -6.01 4.27
CA LEU A 59 -7.95 -4.90 3.79
C LEU A 59 -8.21 -3.85 4.88
N SER A 60 -8.47 -4.28 6.12
CA SER A 60 -8.67 -3.35 7.23
C SER A 60 -7.41 -2.51 7.52
N LEU A 61 -6.23 -3.12 7.45
CA LEU A 61 -4.95 -2.43 7.66
C LEU A 61 -4.68 -1.40 6.57
N VAL A 62 -5.00 -1.72 5.31
CA VAL A 62 -4.93 -0.77 4.19
C VAL A 62 -5.83 0.45 4.45
N LYS A 63 -7.09 0.22 4.85
CA LYS A 63 -8.04 1.29 5.18
C LYS A 63 -7.53 2.17 6.33
N LEU A 64 -7.04 1.56 7.41
CA LEU A 64 -6.46 2.26 8.55
C LEU A 64 -5.22 3.09 8.16
N SER A 65 -4.38 2.56 7.27
CA SER A 65 -3.21 3.26 6.73
C SER A 65 -3.60 4.53 5.98
N ILE A 66 -4.58 4.44 5.07
CA ILE A 66 -5.09 5.61 4.32
C ILE A 66 -5.74 6.63 5.27
N LEU A 67 -6.53 6.15 6.23
CA LEU A 67 -7.31 7.00 7.13
C LEU A 67 -6.41 7.73 8.15
N THR A 68 -5.35 7.08 8.63
CA THR A 68 -4.31 7.74 9.45
C THR A 68 -3.51 8.74 8.64
N PHE A 69 -3.19 8.44 7.38
CA PHE A 69 -2.54 9.38 6.47
C PHE A 69 -3.41 10.63 6.21
N TYR A 70 -4.72 10.47 6.03
CA TYR A 70 -5.66 11.58 5.92
C TYR A 70 -5.66 12.51 7.13
N ARG A 71 -5.49 11.96 8.34
CA ARG A 71 -5.33 12.78 9.56
C ARG A 71 -4.04 13.58 9.54
N THR A 72 -2.95 13.03 9.01
CA THR A 72 -1.66 13.72 8.88
C THR A 72 -1.71 14.86 7.86
N LEU A 73 -2.54 14.76 6.81
CA LEU A 73 -2.69 15.83 5.81
C LEU A 73 -3.38 17.09 6.36
N VAL A 74 -4.24 16.91 7.36
CA VAL A 74 -4.99 18.00 8.01
C VAL A 74 -4.19 18.50 9.22
N PRO A 75 -3.63 19.72 9.18
CA PRO A 75 -2.83 20.24 10.28
C PRO A 75 -3.64 20.38 11.57
N PRO A 76 -3.04 20.09 12.74
CA PRO A 76 -3.77 20.04 14.01
C PRO A 76 -4.36 21.39 14.44
N PHE A 77 -3.77 22.50 13.99
CA PHE A 77 -4.10 23.87 14.38
C PHE A 77 -5.13 24.58 13.48
N ALA A 78 -5.72 23.90 12.50
CA ALA A 78 -6.70 24.53 11.61
C ALA A 78 -8.06 24.71 12.34
N VAL A 79 -8.48 25.97 12.54
CA VAL A 79 -9.63 26.38 13.37
C VAL A 79 -11.00 26.19 12.66
N TRP A 80 -11.00 25.94 11.35
CA TRP A 80 -12.20 25.87 10.51
C TRP A 80 -13.17 24.73 10.88
N ARG A 81 -14.48 25.03 10.92
CA ARG A 81 -15.55 24.08 11.29
C ARG A 81 -15.62 22.84 10.39
N SER A 82 -15.41 22.99 9.07
CA SER A 82 -15.39 21.88 8.10
C SER A 82 -14.31 20.82 8.39
N LEU A 83 -13.12 21.27 8.80
CA LEU A 83 -11.99 20.39 9.14
C LEU A 83 -12.23 19.61 10.44
N ARG A 84 -13.05 20.14 11.35
CA ARG A 84 -13.43 19.47 12.61
C ARG A 84 -14.35 18.28 12.35
N PHE A 85 -15.35 18.45 11.47
CA PHE A 85 -16.21 17.35 11.01
C PHE A 85 -15.41 16.26 10.32
N PHE A 86 -14.51 16.62 9.40
CA PHE A 86 -13.63 15.65 8.74
C PHE A 86 -12.81 14.81 9.74
N ARG A 87 -12.22 15.45 10.75
CA ARG A 87 -11.43 14.74 11.78
C ARG A 87 -12.30 13.80 12.63
N PHE A 88 -13.49 14.24 13.00
CA PHE A 88 -14.44 13.41 13.72
C PHE A 88 -14.87 12.20 12.89
N THR A 89 -15.27 12.41 11.63
CA THR A 89 -15.64 11.32 10.71
C THR A 89 -14.49 10.36 10.47
N ALA A 90 -13.27 10.86 10.24
CA ALA A 90 -12.10 10.01 10.09
C ALA A 90 -11.83 9.18 11.35
N HIS A 91 -11.97 9.76 12.55
CA HIS A 91 -11.75 9.02 13.79
C HIS A 91 -12.84 7.98 14.05
N ALA A 92 -14.09 8.32 13.78
CA ALA A 92 -15.22 7.40 13.85
C ALA A 92 -15.01 6.22 12.88
N LEU A 93 -14.59 6.47 11.64
CA LEU A 93 -14.28 5.43 10.66
C LEU A 93 -13.12 4.53 11.10
N ILE A 94 -12.09 5.06 11.78
CA ILE A 94 -10.99 4.24 12.34
C ILE A 94 -11.54 3.26 13.37
N VAL A 95 -12.25 3.78 14.37
CA VAL A 95 -12.80 2.96 15.48
C VAL A 95 -13.77 1.93 14.93
N PHE A 96 -14.65 2.35 14.02
CA PHE A 96 -15.62 1.50 13.37
C PHE A 96 -14.96 0.38 12.55
N THR A 97 -13.92 0.69 11.78
CA THR A 97 -13.17 -0.32 10.98
C THR A 97 -12.52 -1.36 11.88
N ILE A 98 -11.94 -0.94 13.02
CA ILE A 98 -11.31 -1.86 13.98
C ILE A 98 -12.36 -2.79 14.58
N LEU A 99 -13.46 -2.25 15.09
CA LEU A 99 -14.54 -3.04 15.69
C LEU A 99 -15.13 -4.03 14.69
N TYR A 100 -15.43 -3.57 13.49
CA TYR A 100 -15.94 -4.41 12.39
C TYR A 100 -14.97 -5.56 12.05
N THR A 101 -13.67 -5.28 11.99
CA THR A 101 -12.64 -6.28 11.69
C THR A 101 -12.56 -7.35 12.78
N ILE A 102 -12.58 -6.95 14.05
CA ILE A 102 -12.55 -7.89 15.18
C ILE A 102 -13.82 -8.76 15.16
N SER A 103 -15.00 -8.16 15.00
CA SER A 103 -16.27 -8.90 14.97
C SER A 103 -16.35 -9.90 13.81
N THR A 104 -15.93 -9.50 12.60
CA THR A 104 -15.98 -10.38 11.42
C THR A 104 -14.95 -11.50 11.47
N ILE A 105 -13.75 -11.23 11.99
CA ILE A 105 -12.74 -12.28 12.22
C ILE A 105 -13.25 -13.27 13.27
N ALA A 106 -13.78 -12.79 14.40
CA ALA A 106 -14.35 -13.66 15.42
C ALA A 106 -15.48 -14.52 14.85
N ALA A 107 -16.43 -13.92 14.12
CA ALA A 107 -17.51 -14.66 13.48
C ALA A 107 -17.01 -15.71 12.47
N SER A 108 -15.91 -15.42 11.76
CA SER A 108 -15.31 -16.38 10.81
C SER A 108 -14.61 -17.56 11.50
N ILE A 109 -14.00 -17.34 12.67
CA ILE A 109 -13.34 -18.38 13.46
C ILE A 109 -14.38 -19.26 14.14
N PHE A 110 -15.39 -18.65 14.77
CA PHE A 110 -16.46 -19.33 15.50
C PHE A 110 -17.63 -19.74 14.59
N GLN A 111 -17.34 -20.15 13.35
CA GLN A 111 -18.38 -20.58 12.41
C GLN A 111 -19.04 -21.91 12.78
N CYS A 112 -18.35 -22.74 13.55
CA CYS A 112 -18.80 -24.05 14.02
C CYS A 112 -18.49 -24.23 15.51
N THR A 113 -19.37 -24.96 16.21
CA THR A 113 -19.12 -25.47 17.56
C THR A 113 -19.13 -27.00 17.53
N PRO A 114 -17.98 -27.68 17.74
CA PRO A 114 -16.63 -27.16 18.01
C PRO A 114 -15.91 -26.58 16.78
N ILE A 115 -14.91 -25.71 16.99
CA ILE A 115 -14.15 -25.04 15.90
C ILE A 115 -13.43 -26.06 15.00
N SER A 116 -13.03 -27.21 15.56
CA SER A 116 -12.42 -28.31 14.80
C SER A 116 -13.31 -28.87 13.69
N ALA A 117 -14.62 -28.66 13.77
CA ALA A 117 -15.56 -29.04 12.73
C ALA A 117 -15.48 -28.14 11.48
N ALA A 118 -14.96 -26.91 11.60
CA ALA A 118 -14.86 -25.95 10.50
C ALA A 118 -13.94 -26.40 9.36
N TYR A 119 -12.90 -27.19 9.68
CA TYR A 119 -11.89 -27.65 8.71
C TYR A 119 -11.88 -29.19 8.53
N SER A 120 -12.76 -29.92 9.21
CA SER A 120 -12.83 -31.37 9.06
C SER A 120 -13.79 -31.75 7.91
N VAL A 121 -13.27 -32.58 6.99
CA VAL A 121 -14.05 -33.07 5.84
C VAL A 121 -15.22 -33.94 6.30
N LEU A 122 -15.02 -34.72 7.37
CA LEU A 122 -16.04 -35.57 7.98
C LEU A 122 -17.22 -34.76 8.52
N ALA A 123 -16.98 -33.62 9.17
CA ALA A 123 -18.05 -32.71 9.63
C ALA A 123 -18.78 -32.02 8.47
N SER A 124 -18.04 -31.64 7.43
CA SER A 124 -18.61 -31.00 6.24
C SER A 124 -19.47 -32.00 5.43
N LEU A 125 -19.03 -33.26 5.36
CA LEU A 125 -19.76 -34.35 4.71
C LEU A 125 -20.95 -34.82 5.54
N SER A 126 -20.89 -34.83 6.88
CA SER A 126 -22.03 -35.23 7.73
C SER A 126 -23.20 -34.24 7.72
N GLN A 127 -22.97 -33.00 7.26
CA GLN A 127 -24.05 -32.05 6.97
C GLN A 127 -24.73 -32.30 5.62
N LEU A 128 -23.98 -32.84 4.64
CA LEU A 128 -24.49 -33.13 3.29
C LEU A 128 -25.10 -34.53 3.20
N LEU A 129 -24.49 -35.50 3.85
CA LEU A 129 -24.93 -36.88 3.96
C LEU A 129 -25.69 -36.98 5.29
N ASN A 130 -27.00 -37.24 5.22
CA ASN A 130 -27.89 -37.38 6.37
C ASN A 130 -27.59 -38.68 7.16
N HIS A 131 -26.34 -38.91 7.55
CA HIS A 131 -25.84 -40.14 8.13
C HIS A 131 -25.97 -40.09 9.66
N GLN A 132 -26.61 -41.10 10.25
CA GLN A 132 -27.00 -41.10 11.68
C GLN A 132 -25.83 -41.29 12.67
N ASN A 133 -24.66 -41.76 12.21
CA ASN A 133 -23.55 -42.19 13.10
C ASN A 133 -22.43 -41.16 13.34
N ILE A 134 -22.56 -39.91 12.90
CA ILE A 134 -21.55 -38.86 13.13
C ILE A 134 -22.18 -37.74 13.98
N PRO A 135 -21.58 -37.33 15.11
CA PRO A 135 -22.08 -36.19 15.89
C PRO A 135 -22.09 -34.95 14.98
N ARG A 136 -23.28 -34.39 14.74
CA ARG A 136 -23.46 -33.24 13.84
C ARG A 136 -22.97 -31.97 14.53
N PRO A 137 -21.86 -31.36 14.08
CA PRO A 137 -21.45 -30.09 14.63
C PRO A 137 -22.43 -29.01 14.21
N HIS A 138 -22.78 -28.14 15.16
CA HIS A 138 -23.63 -27.00 14.87
C HIS A 138 -22.78 -25.93 14.18
N CYS A 139 -23.02 -25.73 12.88
CA CYS A 139 -22.41 -24.66 12.09
C CYS A 139 -23.51 -23.82 11.47
N TYR A 140 -23.34 -22.50 11.45
CA TYR A 140 -24.26 -21.62 10.75
C TYR A 140 -23.85 -21.46 9.29
N ASN A 141 -24.78 -21.04 8.43
CA ASN A 141 -24.47 -20.77 7.02
C ASN A 141 -23.63 -19.49 6.91
N PRO A 142 -22.37 -19.55 6.44
CA PRO A 142 -21.50 -18.38 6.41
C PRO A 142 -21.81 -17.41 5.26
N THR A 143 -22.59 -17.84 4.27
CA THR A 143 -22.89 -17.07 3.04
C THR A 143 -23.47 -15.67 3.29
N PRO A 144 -24.48 -15.48 4.17
CA PRO A 144 -25.05 -14.16 4.41
C PRO A 144 -24.03 -13.20 5.01
N LEU A 145 -23.20 -13.69 5.95
CA LEU A 145 -22.10 -12.92 6.53
C LEU A 145 -21.09 -12.53 5.44
N TRP A 146 -20.85 -13.40 4.47
CA TRP A 146 -19.90 -13.13 3.41
C TRP A 146 -20.36 -12.05 2.46
N VAL A 147 -21.63 -12.09 2.06
CA VAL A 147 -22.26 -11.06 1.21
C VAL A 147 -22.32 -9.74 1.96
N PHE A 148 -22.75 -9.75 3.23
CA PHE A 148 -22.77 -8.55 4.08
C PHE A 148 -21.38 -7.92 4.17
N SER A 149 -20.35 -8.72 4.45
CA SER A 149 -18.98 -8.22 4.54
C SER A 149 -18.45 -7.63 3.22
N ALA A 150 -18.84 -8.20 2.07
CA ALA A 150 -18.43 -7.69 0.78
C ALA A 150 -19.07 -6.33 0.47
N VAL A 151 -20.38 -6.20 0.68
CA VAL A 151 -21.11 -4.93 0.51
C VAL A 151 -20.55 -3.87 1.44
N PHE A 152 -20.29 -4.24 2.69
CA PHE A 152 -19.76 -3.31 3.68
C PHE A 152 -18.33 -2.87 3.36
N ASN A 153 -17.47 -3.80 2.91
CA ASN A 153 -16.13 -3.45 2.48
C ASN A 153 -16.16 -2.47 1.30
N PHE A 154 -16.97 -2.73 0.28
CA PHE A 154 -17.16 -1.82 -0.84
C PHE A 154 -17.69 -0.45 -0.39
N ALA A 155 -18.72 -0.42 0.46
CA ALA A 155 -19.30 0.83 0.97
C ALA A 155 -18.27 1.67 1.74
N THR A 156 -17.49 1.03 2.61
CA THR A 156 -16.42 1.73 3.35
C THR A 156 -15.32 2.25 2.44
N ASP A 157 -14.97 1.55 1.36
CA ASP A 157 -13.98 2.02 0.38
C ASP A 157 -14.46 3.28 -0.33
N VAL A 158 -15.73 3.30 -0.76
CA VAL A 158 -16.37 4.49 -1.37
C VAL A 158 -16.39 5.66 -0.38
N VAL A 159 -16.77 5.42 0.88
CA VAL A 159 -16.81 6.47 1.91
C VAL A 159 -15.42 7.06 2.15
N ILE A 160 -14.38 6.23 2.26
CA ILE A 160 -13.00 6.69 2.45
C ILE A 160 -12.52 7.50 1.23
N LEU A 161 -12.90 7.09 0.01
CA LEU A 161 -12.52 7.78 -1.21
C LEU A 161 -13.21 9.15 -1.36
N VAL A 162 -14.48 9.27 -0.97
CA VAL A 162 -15.25 10.52 -1.03
C VAL A 162 -14.91 11.46 0.12
N LEU A 163 -14.46 10.93 1.27
CA LEU A 163 -14.16 11.69 2.49
C LEU A 163 -13.36 13.00 2.26
N PRO A 164 -12.26 13.02 1.47
CA PRO A 164 -11.50 14.25 1.27
C PRO A 164 -12.13 15.25 0.29
N VAL A 165 -13.10 14.84 -0.54
CA VAL A 165 -13.65 15.69 -1.62
C VAL A 165 -14.32 16.97 -1.10
N PRO A 166 -15.21 16.94 -0.09
CA PRO A 166 -15.83 18.15 0.46
C PRO A 166 -14.83 19.12 1.09
N VAL A 167 -13.74 18.60 1.68
CA VAL A 167 -12.68 19.42 2.26
C VAL A 167 -11.92 20.19 1.18
N ILE A 168 -11.70 19.57 0.01
CA ILE A 168 -11.04 20.23 -1.12
C ILE A 168 -11.92 21.34 -1.71
N LEU A 169 -13.22 21.10 -1.84
CA LEU A 169 -14.15 22.06 -2.41
C LEU A 169 -14.37 23.27 -1.47
N SER A 170 -14.34 23.05 -0.16
CA SER A 170 -14.53 24.13 0.82
C SER A 170 -13.28 24.98 1.08
N LEU A 171 -12.07 24.47 0.78
CA LEU A 171 -10.81 25.21 0.94
C LEU A 171 -10.28 25.68 -0.41
N GLN A 172 -10.87 26.76 -0.92
CA GLN A 172 -10.47 27.40 -2.18
C GLN A 172 -8.99 27.87 -2.17
N GLN A 173 -8.42 28.13 -0.99
CA GLN A 173 -7.02 28.54 -0.78
C GLN A 173 -6.01 27.41 -0.52
N MET A 174 -6.33 26.12 -0.77
CA MET A 174 -5.34 25.05 -0.58
C MET A 174 -4.18 25.17 -1.60
N PRO A 175 -2.91 24.94 -1.18
CA PRO A 175 -1.78 24.91 -2.10
C PRO A 175 -2.01 23.89 -3.21
N ARG A 176 -1.68 24.22 -4.47
CA ARG A 176 -1.85 23.32 -5.64
C ARG A 176 -1.25 21.93 -5.42
N GLN A 177 -0.15 21.86 -4.67
CA GLN A 177 0.49 20.61 -4.26
C GLN A 177 -0.42 19.70 -3.42
N LYS A 178 -1.27 20.28 -2.56
CA LYS A 178 -2.23 19.52 -1.74
C LYS A 178 -3.31 18.86 -2.60
N LYS A 179 -3.80 19.62 -3.59
CA LYS A 179 -4.86 19.26 -4.53
C LYS A 179 -4.43 18.14 -5.49
N ILE A 180 -3.23 18.23 -6.08
CA ILE A 180 -2.72 17.23 -7.04
C ILE A 180 -2.67 15.84 -6.41
N SER A 181 -2.19 15.70 -5.19
CA SER A 181 -2.05 14.35 -4.65
C SER A 181 -3.36 13.77 -4.11
N LEU A 182 -4.33 14.61 -3.78
CA LEU A 182 -5.69 14.14 -3.55
C LEU A 182 -6.30 13.60 -4.84
N LEU A 183 -6.04 14.26 -5.98
CA LEU A 183 -6.40 13.75 -7.29
C LEU A 183 -5.71 12.41 -7.59
N CYS A 184 -4.40 12.28 -7.33
CA CYS A 184 -3.69 11.01 -7.50
C CYS A 184 -4.27 9.88 -6.63
N MET A 185 -4.60 10.17 -5.36
CA MET A 185 -5.22 9.20 -4.46
C MET A 185 -6.59 8.76 -4.96
N PHE A 186 -7.40 9.71 -5.44
CA PHE A 186 -8.69 9.43 -6.03
C PHE A 186 -8.57 8.53 -7.26
N SER A 187 -7.61 8.81 -8.15
CA SER A 187 -7.38 8.01 -9.37
C SER A 187 -6.95 6.58 -9.09
N VAL A 188 -6.08 6.35 -8.10
CA VAL A 188 -5.67 4.98 -7.73
C VAL A 188 -6.75 4.28 -6.92
N GLY A 189 -7.46 5.03 -6.08
CA GLY A 189 -8.56 4.50 -5.26
C GLY A 189 -9.76 4.04 -6.09
N THR A 190 -10.09 4.68 -7.20
CA THR A 190 -11.17 4.22 -8.08
C THR A 190 -10.87 2.86 -8.72
N ILE A 191 -9.60 2.58 -9.05
CA ILE A 191 -9.18 1.26 -9.55
C ILE A 191 -9.37 0.18 -8.47
N ALA A 192 -9.00 0.50 -7.22
CA ALA A 192 -9.21 -0.41 -6.10
C ALA A 192 -10.71 -0.71 -5.87
N ILE A 193 -11.57 0.31 -5.92
CA ILE A 193 -13.03 0.14 -5.80
C ILE A 193 -13.60 -0.73 -6.92
N ALA A 194 -13.14 -0.54 -8.17
CA ALA A 194 -13.57 -1.36 -9.29
C ALA A 194 -13.18 -2.84 -9.09
N ALA A 195 -11.99 -3.12 -8.56
CA ALA A 195 -11.58 -4.47 -8.21
C ALA A 195 -12.46 -5.09 -7.11
N SER A 196 -12.83 -4.31 -6.08
CA SER A 196 -13.74 -4.73 -5.02
C SER A 196 -15.15 -5.06 -5.56
N GLU A 197 -15.64 -4.26 -6.51
CA GLU A 197 -16.94 -4.48 -7.15
C GLU A 197 -16.97 -5.79 -7.95
N VAL A 198 -15.97 -6.04 -8.79
CA VAL A 198 -15.87 -7.29 -9.57
C VAL A 198 -15.83 -8.50 -8.65
N ARG A 199 -15.05 -8.43 -7.56
CA ARG A 199 -15.04 -9.50 -6.55
C ARG A 199 -16.40 -9.70 -5.91
N MET A 200 -17.10 -8.63 -5.53
CA MET A 200 -18.44 -8.73 -4.95
C MET A 200 -19.40 -9.45 -5.90
N TRP A 201 -19.36 -9.12 -7.19
CA TRP A 201 -20.17 -9.78 -8.21
C TRP A 201 -19.86 -11.28 -8.33
N ILE A 202 -18.57 -11.65 -8.34
CA ILE A 202 -18.13 -13.05 -8.37
C ILE A 202 -18.56 -13.78 -7.09
N LEU A 203 -18.49 -13.14 -5.93
CA LEU A 203 -18.94 -13.72 -4.66
C LEU A 203 -20.44 -14.05 -4.70
N VAL A 204 -21.26 -13.15 -5.26
CA VAL A 204 -22.69 -13.38 -5.43
C VAL A 204 -22.93 -14.59 -6.35
N LEU A 205 -22.22 -14.68 -7.48
CA LEU A 205 -22.30 -15.85 -8.37
C LEU A 205 -21.84 -17.14 -7.70
N TRP A 206 -20.76 -17.08 -6.96
CA TRP A 206 -20.21 -18.19 -6.18
C TRP A 206 -21.24 -18.69 -5.14
N SER A 207 -22.00 -17.77 -4.53
CA SER A 207 -22.96 -18.09 -3.46
C SER A 207 -24.27 -18.77 -3.92
N LYS A 208 -24.57 -18.79 -5.21
CA LYS A 208 -25.87 -19.27 -5.74
C LYS A 208 -26.09 -20.77 -5.58
N ASP A 209 -25.16 -21.58 -6.09
CA ASP A 209 -25.32 -23.03 -6.20
C ASP A 209 -24.03 -23.79 -5.86
N VAL A 210 -24.15 -25.08 -5.49
CA VAL A 210 -22.99 -25.96 -5.24
C VAL A 210 -22.07 -26.06 -6.48
N LYS A 211 -22.66 -26.18 -7.67
CA LYS A 211 -21.90 -26.22 -8.95
C LYS A 211 -21.15 -24.92 -9.20
N SER A 212 -21.79 -23.78 -8.90
CA SER A 212 -21.20 -22.45 -9.02
C SER A 212 -20.04 -22.23 -8.04
N ARG A 213 -20.13 -22.78 -6.82
CA ARG A 213 -19.03 -22.73 -5.83
C ARG A 213 -17.74 -23.35 -6.34
N SER A 214 -17.83 -24.48 -7.06
CA SER A 214 -16.65 -25.13 -7.65
C SER A 214 -16.12 -24.37 -8.87
N LYS A 215 -17.00 -23.75 -9.66
CA LYS A 215 -16.60 -23.05 -10.88
C LYS A 215 -15.92 -21.71 -10.59
N PHE A 216 -16.48 -20.92 -9.68
CA PHE A 216 -16.03 -19.55 -9.38
C PHE A 216 -15.13 -19.45 -8.15
N GLY A 217 -14.81 -20.57 -7.48
CA GLY A 217 -13.97 -20.55 -6.28
C GLY A 217 -12.57 -20.00 -6.54
N THR A 218 -11.93 -20.41 -7.63
CA THR A 218 -10.61 -19.91 -8.05
C THR A 218 -10.66 -18.44 -8.44
N ASP A 219 -11.68 -18.03 -9.20
CA ASP A 219 -11.86 -16.63 -9.59
C ASP A 219 -12.04 -15.74 -8.37
N LEU A 220 -12.82 -16.20 -7.38
CA LEU A 220 -13.04 -15.46 -6.13
C LEU A 220 -11.72 -15.25 -5.37
N LEU A 221 -10.85 -16.26 -5.30
CA LEU A 221 -9.53 -16.14 -4.65
C LEU A 221 -8.61 -15.19 -5.42
N THR A 222 -8.55 -15.33 -6.75
CA THR A 222 -7.73 -14.50 -7.64
C THR A 222 -8.12 -13.02 -7.54
N TRP A 223 -9.41 -12.71 -7.67
CA TRP A 223 -9.91 -11.33 -7.56
C TRP A 223 -9.76 -10.75 -6.16
N GLY A 224 -9.82 -11.58 -5.11
CA GLY A 224 -9.48 -11.14 -3.75
C GLY A 224 -8.01 -10.75 -3.60
N GLN A 225 -7.10 -11.47 -4.28
CA GLN A 225 -5.68 -11.10 -4.29
C GLN A 225 -5.45 -9.80 -5.07
N ILE A 226 -6.11 -9.63 -6.22
CA ILE A 226 -6.06 -8.40 -7.01
C ILE A 226 -6.54 -7.21 -6.17
N GLU A 227 -7.69 -7.33 -5.50
CA GLU A 227 -8.24 -6.29 -4.63
C GLU A 227 -7.27 -5.89 -3.52
N VAL A 228 -6.69 -6.86 -2.80
CA VAL A 228 -5.71 -6.60 -1.75
C VAL A 228 -4.46 -5.90 -2.29
N ASN A 229 -3.93 -6.37 -3.42
CA ASN A 229 -2.75 -5.77 -4.04
C ASN A 229 -3.03 -4.33 -4.51
N CYS A 230 -4.17 -4.08 -5.17
CA CYS A 230 -4.62 -2.74 -5.55
C CYS A 230 -4.77 -1.84 -4.32
N GLY A 231 -5.34 -2.36 -3.24
CA GLY A 231 -5.44 -1.67 -1.95
C GLY A 231 -4.08 -1.26 -1.40
N ILE A 232 -3.12 -2.17 -1.36
CA ILE A 232 -1.76 -1.91 -0.88
C ILE A 232 -1.07 -0.85 -1.75
N VAL A 233 -1.15 -0.97 -3.08
CA VAL A 233 -0.59 0.02 -4.01
C VAL A 233 -1.20 1.40 -3.77
N SER A 234 -2.52 1.48 -3.58
CA SER A 234 -3.21 2.74 -3.30
C SER A 234 -2.72 3.38 -2.00
N ALA A 235 -2.53 2.58 -0.95
CA ALA A 235 -1.96 3.05 0.31
C ALA A 235 -0.50 3.48 0.14
N SER A 236 0.35 2.70 -0.53
CA SER A 236 1.75 3.05 -0.74
C SER A 236 1.92 4.36 -1.51
N VAL A 237 1.11 4.60 -2.55
CA VAL A 237 1.10 5.86 -3.31
C VAL A 237 0.75 7.05 -2.40
N THR A 238 -0.14 6.85 -1.42
CA THR A 238 -0.51 7.91 -0.48
C THR A 238 0.70 8.35 0.38
N PHE A 239 1.51 7.41 0.86
CA PHE A 239 2.67 7.66 1.72
C PHE A 239 3.94 8.11 0.99
N LEU A 240 4.15 7.71 -0.26
CA LEU A 240 5.33 8.12 -1.05
C LEU A 240 5.33 9.62 -1.34
N ARG A 241 4.16 10.25 -1.38
CA ARG A 241 3.99 11.67 -1.70
C ARG A 241 4.83 12.65 -0.84
N PRO A 242 4.75 12.67 0.51
CA PRO A 242 5.57 13.55 1.33
C PRO A 242 7.08 13.30 1.16
N LEU A 243 7.47 12.05 0.89
CA LEU A 243 8.87 11.68 0.65
C LEU A 243 9.38 12.20 -0.69
N VAL A 244 8.60 12.03 -1.77
CA VAL A 244 8.93 12.56 -3.10
C VAL A 244 9.02 14.09 -3.07
N LYS A 245 8.13 14.76 -2.32
CA LYS A 245 8.22 16.21 -2.13
C LYS A 245 9.54 16.60 -1.45
N ARG A 246 9.90 15.96 -0.34
CA ARG A 246 11.15 16.25 0.38
C ARG A 246 12.38 15.99 -0.50
N ALA A 247 12.39 14.86 -1.21
CA ALA A 247 13.47 14.52 -2.14
C ALA A 247 13.61 15.57 -3.25
N ARG A 248 12.49 16.00 -3.87
CA ARG A 248 12.52 17.03 -4.93
C ARG A 248 13.00 18.39 -4.41
N GLU A 249 12.55 18.79 -3.22
CA GLU A 249 13.02 20.02 -2.57
C GLU A 249 14.50 19.95 -2.23
N GLU A 250 14.99 18.81 -1.76
CA GLU A 250 16.39 18.60 -1.44
C GLU A 250 17.27 18.60 -2.69
N THR A 251 16.85 17.92 -3.76
CA THR A 251 17.53 17.98 -5.07
C THR A 251 17.58 19.40 -5.61
N SER A 252 16.46 20.14 -5.55
CA SER A 252 16.41 21.53 -6.01
C SER A 252 17.30 22.46 -5.19
N ARG A 253 17.34 22.30 -3.85
CA ARG A 253 18.26 23.06 -2.99
C ARG A 253 19.71 22.72 -3.29
N ARG A 254 20.02 21.45 -3.54
CA ARG A 254 21.38 21.00 -3.86
C ARG A 254 21.84 21.57 -5.21
N PHE A 255 20.97 21.53 -6.22
CA PHE A 255 21.22 22.14 -7.53
C PHE A 255 21.46 23.65 -7.41
N ASN A 256 20.55 24.40 -6.76
CA ASN A 256 20.71 25.84 -6.56
C ASN A 256 22.00 26.20 -5.79
N ARG A 257 22.40 25.37 -4.81
CA ARG A 257 23.67 25.57 -4.09
C ARG A 257 24.87 25.36 -5.01
N THR A 258 24.83 24.34 -5.88
CA THR A 258 25.91 24.10 -6.86
C THR A 258 26.01 25.23 -7.86
N ASP A 259 24.89 25.72 -8.40
CA ASP A 259 24.86 26.87 -9.32
C ASP A 259 25.41 28.14 -8.67
N GLU A 260 25.05 28.42 -7.42
CA GLU A 260 25.56 29.56 -6.66
C GLU A 260 27.09 29.48 -6.46
N VAL A 261 27.63 28.30 -6.15
CA VAL A 261 29.08 28.09 -6.03
C VAL A 261 29.78 28.29 -7.37
N LEU A 262 29.21 27.76 -8.45
CA LEU A 262 29.77 27.92 -9.79
C LEU A 262 29.83 29.40 -10.21
N ARG A 263 28.75 30.16 -9.98
CA ARG A 263 28.75 31.62 -10.26
C ARG A 263 29.82 32.37 -9.50
N ARG A 264 30.04 32.05 -8.21
CA ARG A 264 31.08 32.71 -7.40
C ARG A 264 32.50 32.38 -7.86
N VAL A 265 32.74 31.16 -8.33
CA VAL A 265 34.03 30.79 -8.91
C VAL A 265 34.28 31.56 -10.19
N GLU A 266 33.28 31.62 -11.07
CA GLU A 266 33.36 32.35 -12.34
C GLU A 266 33.59 33.87 -12.13
N GLU A 267 32.93 34.47 -11.14
CA GLU A 267 33.10 35.87 -10.75
C GLU A 267 34.50 36.15 -10.17
N ASN A 268 35.02 35.26 -9.32
CA ASN A 268 36.37 35.37 -8.75
C ASN A 268 37.47 35.18 -9.82
N ASP A 269 37.30 34.25 -10.75
CA ASP A 269 38.25 34.02 -11.84
C ASP A 269 38.33 35.25 -12.77
N MET A 270 37.20 35.87 -13.07
CA MET A 270 37.12 37.09 -13.88
C MET A 270 37.83 38.26 -13.19
N ALA A 271 37.57 38.48 -11.89
CA ALA A 271 38.26 39.51 -11.12
C ALA A 271 39.78 39.27 -11.02
N THR A 272 40.20 37.99 -10.92
CA THR A 272 41.61 37.62 -10.90
C THR A 272 42.29 37.87 -12.24
N PHE A 273 41.57 37.64 -13.34
CA PHE A 273 42.04 37.93 -14.69
C PHE A 273 42.21 39.43 -14.92
N ASP A 274 41.22 40.25 -14.53
CA ASP A 274 41.29 41.71 -14.64
C ASP A 274 42.47 42.29 -13.86
N MET A 275 42.67 41.84 -12.60
CA MET A 275 43.83 42.26 -11.80
C MET A 275 45.17 41.89 -12.47
N ARG A 276 45.26 40.70 -13.09
CA ARG A 276 46.47 40.29 -13.83
C ARG A 276 46.68 41.13 -15.09
N PHE A 277 45.60 41.54 -15.76
CA PHE A 277 45.65 42.37 -16.94
C PHE A 277 46.14 43.78 -16.60
N GLU A 278 45.56 44.43 -15.59
CA GLU A 278 46.00 45.75 -15.10
C GLU A 278 47.47 45.75 -14.64
N ALA A 279 47.89 44.70 -13.93
CA ALA A 279 49.29 44.53 -13.52
C ALA A 279 50.23 44.39 -14.73
N SER A 280 49.78 43.76 -15.81
CA SER A 280 50.57 43.62 -17.05
C SER A 280 50.69 44.96 -17.79
N GLU A 281 49.61 45.75 -17.87
CA GLU A 281 49.65 47.09 -18.49
C GLU A 281 50.61 48.02 -17.75
N THR A 282 50.54 48.05 -16.41
CA THR A 282 51.46 48.89 -15.60
C THR A 282 52.92 48.49 -15.76
N ILE A 283 53.23 47.20 -15.91
CA ILE A 283 54.60 46.74 -16.19
C ILE A 283 55.07 47.20 -17.58
N ILE A 284 54.20 47.11 -18.59
CA ILE A 284 54.53 47.52 -19.97
C ILE A 284 54.80 49.03 -20.01
N ASP A 285 53.93 49.85 -19.40
CA ASP A 285 54.11 51.30 -19.32
C ASP A 285 55.38 51.69 -18.56
N GLY A 286 55.65 51.02 -17.43
CA GLY A 286 56.88 51.23 -16.68
C GLY A 286 58.13 50.88 -17.49
N ARG A 287 58.07 49.82 -18.31
CA ARG A 287 59.19 49.40 -19.16
C ARG A 287 59.39 50.36 -20.35
N LEU A 288 58.32 50.87 -20.95
CA LEU A 288 58.37 51.91 -21.99
C LEU A 288 58.96 53.22 -21.46
N GLY A 289 58.57 53.65 -20.26
CA GLY A 289 59.14 54.83 -19.61
C GLY A 289 60.64 54.68 -19.33
N MET A 290 61.07 53.50 -18.86
CA MET A 290 62.50 53.20 -18.66
C MET A 290 63.31 53.16 -19.96
N ASP A 291 62.73 52.67 -21.07
CA ASP A 291 63.39 52.71 -22.39
C ASP A 291 63.49 54.14 -22.94
N GLU A 292 62.51 55.00 -22.66
CA GLU A 292 62.54 56.41 -23.01
C GLU A 292 63.59 57.19 -22.19
N GLU A 293 63.77 56.83 -20.92
CA GLU A 293 64.78 57.42 -20.04
C GLU A 293 66.19 56.92 -20.36
N ARG A 294 66.35 55.64 -20.76
CA ARG A 294 67.61 55.07 -21.27
C ARG A 294 68.10 55.75 -22.55
N LYS A 295 67.21 56.20 -23.44
CA LYS A 295 67.57 57.00 -24.62
C LYS A 295 68.03 58.43 -24.30
N ARG A 296 67.78 58.90 -23.07
CA ARG A 296 68.13 60.25 -22.60
C ARG A 296 69.49 60.33 -21.89
N VAL A 297 70.15 59.19 -21.63
CA VAL A 297 71.47 59.16 -20.97
C VAL A 297 72.58 59.49 -21.98
N PRO A 298 73.37 60.56 -21.78
CA PRO A 298 74.45 60.92 -22.68
C PRO A 298 75.66 59.98 -22.51
N THR A 299 76.17 59.46 -23.62
CA THR A 299 77.38 58.63 -23.70
C THR A 299 78.62 59.45 -23.34
N TRP A 300 79.14 59.29 -22.13
CA TRP A 300 80.45 59.79 -21.73
C TRP A 300 81.27 58.68 -21.06
N VAL A 301 81.85 57.77 -21.86
CA VAL A 301 83.00 56.95 -21.46
C VAL A 301 83.93 56.80 -22.67
N SER A 302 84.84 57.75 -22.82
CA SER A 302 86.13 57.58 -23.51
C SER A 302 87.01 58.79 -23.20
N GLN A 303 87.80 58.69 -22.14
CA GLN A 303 89.21 59.12 -22.05
C GLN A 303 89.76 58.83 -20.65
#